data_AF-A0A6J6B9K8-F1
#
_entry.id   AF-A0A6J6B9K8-F1
#
_cell.length_a   1.000
_cell.length_b   1.000
_cell.length_c   1.000
_cell.angle_alpha   90.00
_cell.angle_beta   90.00
_cell.angle_gamma   90.00
#
_symmetry.space_group_name_H-M   'P 1'
#
loop_
_entity.id
_entity.type
_entity.pdbx_description
1 polymer ?
#
loop_
_entity_poly.entity_id
_entity_poly.type
_entity_poly.pdbx_seq_one_letter_code
_entity_poly.pdbx_strand_id
1 'polypeptide(L)' 'MSQRTVFQFYTVTLEPFLVLALVAVLVWLWKHHLRQLVANFLIIAVVVSAFFVPVWMGLPIPEWFAIIHYWFPSWI' A
#
# COMPACT_ATOMS: atom_id res chain seq x y z
N MET A 1 25.76 -21.67 -15.01
CA MET A 1 24.44 -21.40 -14.38
C MET A 1 24.27 -19.89 -14.29
N SER A 2 23.34 -19.31 -15.03
CA SER A 2 23.10 -17.85 -15.01
C SER A 2 22.27 -17.50 -13.78
N GLN A 3 22.85 -16.83 -12.78
CA GLN A 3 22.08 -16.20 -11.70
C GLN A 3 21.31 -15.01 -12.30
N ARG A 4 19.97 -15.05 -12.26
CA ARG A 4 19.12 -13.94 -12.68
C ARG A 4 18.75 -13.12 -11.45
N THR A 5 19.07 -11.83 -11.49
CA THR A 5 18.62 -10.88 -10.48
C THR A 5 17.10 -10.71 -10.59
N VAL A 6 16.39 -10.81 -9.47
CA VAL A 6 14.95 -10.60 -9.37
C VAL A 6 14.64 -9.31 -8.62
N PHE A 7 13.69 -8.53 -9.14
CA PHE A 7 13.23 -7.26 -8.57
C PHE A 7 11.81 -7.39 -8.01
N GLN A 8 11.41 -6.47 -7.13
CA GLN A 8 10.05 -6.43 -6.55
C GLN A 8 8.96 -6.34 -7.61
N PHE A 9 9.25 -5.78 -8.79
CA PHE A 9 8.30 -5.72 -9.90
C PHE A 9 7.69 -7.09 -10.28
N TYR A 10 8.41 -8.19 -10.06
CA TYR A 10 7.87 -9.54 -10.34
C TYR A 10 6.69 -9.94 -9.45
N THR A 11 6.47 -9.26 -8.31
CA THR A 11 5.33 -9.55 -7.44
C THR A 11 4.04 -8.86 -7.87
N VAL A 12 4.09 -7.92 -8.82
CA VAL A 12 2.92 -7.16 -9.29
C VAL A 12 1.80 -8.07 -9.82
N THR A 13 2.15 -9.24 -10.36
CA THR A 13 1.19 -10.24 -10.86
C THR A 13 0.40 -10.91 -9.73
N LEU A 14 0.94 -10.92 -8.50
CA LEU A 14 0.28 -11.47 -7.32
C LEU A 14 -0.64 -10.46 -6.63
N GLU A 15 -0.37 -9.15 -6.80
CA GLU A 15 -1.11 -8.08 -6.14
C GLU A 15 -2.63 -8.16 -6.32
N PRO A 16 -3.20 -8.43 -7.53
CA PRO A 16 -4.64 -8.54 -7.69
C PRO A 16 -5.26 -9.63 -6.80
N PHE A 17 -4.59 -10.76 -6.63
CA PHE A 17 -5.07 -11.85 -5.78
C PHE A 17 -5.02 -11.48 -4.30
N LEU A 18 -3.99 -10.75 -3.87
CA LEU A 18 -3.89 -10.21 -2.51
C LEU A 18 -5.00 -9.20 -2.23
N VAL A 19 -5.33 -8.34 -3.19
CA VAL A 19 -6.44 -7.38 -3.07
C VAL A 19 -7.77 -8.11 -2.96
N LEU A 20 -8.02 -9.15 -3.77
CA LEU A 20 -9.24 -9.96 -3.64
C LEU A 20 -9.34 -10.65 -2.28
N ALA A 21 -8.24 -11.21 -1.77
CA ALA A 21 -8.20 -11.81 -0.44
C ALA A 21 -8.50 -10.78 0.67
N LEU A 22 -7.92 -9.58 0.57
CA LEU A 22 -8.20 -8.48 1.49
C LEU A 22 -9.69 -8.09 1.45
N VAL A 23 -10.27 -7.90 0.26
CA VAL A 23 -11.69 -7.58 0.11
C VAL A 23 -12.57 -8.65 0.74
N ALA A 24 -12.24 -9.94 0.54
CA ALA A 24 -12.98 -11.04 1.15
C ALA A 24 -12.97 -10.96 2.69
N VAL A 25 -11.81 -10.66 3.29
CA VAL A 25 -11.68 -10.47 4.74
C VAL A 25 -12.47 -9.25 5.22
N LEU A 26 -12.40 -8.12 4.51
CA LEU A 26 -13.15 -6.91 4.86
C LEU A 26 -14.67 -7.14 4.81
N VAL A 27 -15.16 -7.87 3.80
CA VAL A 27 -16.58 -8.26 3.70
C VAL A 27 -16.97 -9.19 4.85
N TRP A 28 -16.11 -10.15 5.20
CA TRP A 28 -16.33 -11.04 6.33
C TRP A 28 -16.43 -10.24 7.64
N LEU A 29 -15.48 -9.36 7.93
CA LEU A 29 -15.50 -8.47 9.10
C LEU A 29 -16.76 -7.60 9.16
N TRP A 30 -17.17 -7.06 8.01
CA TRP A 30 -18.39 -6.25 7.91
C TRP A 30 -19.66 -7.03 8.29
N LYS A 31 -19.75 -8.29 7.89
CA LYS A 31 -20.86 -9.19 8.23
C LYS A 31 -20.84 -9.62 9.71
N HIS A 32 -19.66 -9.72 10.32
CA HIS A 32 -19.49 -10.05 11.74
C HIS A 32 -19.56 -8.84 12.68
N HIS A 33 -20.33 -7.81 12.31
CA HIS A 33 -20.57 -6.60 13.10
C HIS A 33 -19.33 -5.73 13.40
N LEU A 34 -18.19 -5.95 12.75
CA LEU A 34 -16.96 -5.17 12.91
C LEU A 34 -16.87 -4.01 11.89
N ARG A 35 -18.02 -3.36 11.61
CA ARG A 35 -18.12 -2.33 10.56
C ARG A 35 -17.24 -1.10 10.83
N GLN A 36 -17.12 -0.68 12.08
CA GLN A 36 -16.27 0.45 12.46
C GLN A 36 -14.80 0.19 12.16
N LEU A 37 -14.32 -1.04 12.40
CA LEU A 37 -12.95 -1.43 12.07
C LEU A 37 -12.70 -1.35 10.57
N VAL A 38 -13.63 -1.89 9.77
CA VAL A 38 -13.54 -1.82 8.30
C VAL A 38 -13.56 -0.37 7.81
N ALA A 39 -14.47 0.46 8.33
CA ALA A 39 -14.55 1.87 7.96
C ALA A 39 -13.28 2.64 8.32
N ASN A 40 -12.78 2.47 9.54
CA ASN A 40 -11.54 3.11 10.00
C ASN A 40 -10.34 2.67 9.15
N PHE A 41 -10.23 1.37 8.85
CA PHE A 41 -9.18 0.85 7.98
C PHE A 41 -9.23 1.50 6.59
N LEU A 42 -10.40 1.57 5.96
CA LEU A 42 -10.55 2.18 4.64
C LEU A 42 -10.23 3.68 4.65
N ILE A 43 -10.68 4.41 5.68
CA ILE A 43 -10.37 5.84 5.83
C ILE A 43 -8.85 6.04 5.93
N ILE A 44 -8.18 5.27 6.79
CA ILE A 44 -6.72 5.35 6.95
C ILE A 44 -6.03 5.00 5.63
N ALA A 45 -6.45 3.93 4.96
CA ALA A 45 -5.87 3.52 3.68
C ALA A 45 -6.01 4.60 2.60
N VAL A 46 -7.16 5.28 2.52
CA VAL A 46 -7.38 6.40 1.59
C VAL A 46 -6.51 7.61 1.94
N VAL A 47 -6.41 7.96 3.23
CA VAL A 47 -5.57 9.08 3.67
C VAL A 47 -4.09 8.81 3.38
N VAL A 48 -3.61 7.60 3.66
CA VAL A 48 -2.24 7.19 3.35
C VAL A 48 -1.99 7.19 1.83
N SER A 49 -2.92 6.64 1.06
CA SER A 49 -2.87 6.68 -0.40
C SER A 49 -2.75 8.12 -0.91
N ALA A 50 -3.61 9.02 -0.43
CA ALA A 50 -3.58 10.44 -0.79
C ALA A 50 -2.25 11.13 -0.42
N PHE A 51 -1.67 10.79 0.75
CA PHE A 51 -0.37 11.30 1.17
C PHE A 51 0.75 10.89 0.19
N PHE A 52 0.74 9.66 -0.33
CA PHE A 52 1.73 9.14 -1.27
C PHE A 52 1.50 9.51 -2.75
N VAL A 53 0.39 10.17 -3.09
CA VAL A 53 0.08 10.57 -4.47
C VAL A 53 1.23 11.31 -5.18
N PRO A 54 1.90 12.31 -4.56
CA PRO A 54 3.03 13.00 -5.20
C PRO A 54 4.19 12.07 -5.56
N VAL A 55 4.45 11.06 -4.71
CA VAL A 55 5.49 10.05 -4.95
C VAL A 55 5.12 9.15 -6.12
N TRP A 56 3.86 8.68 -6.18
CA TRP A 56 3.38 7.85 -7.29
C TRP A 56 3.42 8.56 -8.63
N MET A 57 3.08 9.84 -8.65
CA MET A 57 3.09 10.67 -9.87
C MET A 57 4.47 11.23 -10.21
N GLY A 58 5.49 10.99 -9.37
CA GLY A 58 6.83 11.53 -9.59
C GLY A 58 6.89 13.07 -9.58
N LEU A 59 6.02 13.71 -8.79
CA LEU A 59 5.99 15.17 -8.67
C LEU A 59 7.21 15.68 -7.89
N PRO A 60 7.73 16.88 -8.22
CA PRO A 60 8.79 17.49 -7.44
C PRO A 60 8.27 17.85 -6.05
N ILE A 61 8.97 17.39 -5.01
CA ILE A 61 8.65 17.64 -3.60
C ILE A 61 9.90 18.14 -2.86
N PRO A 62 9.73 18.97 -1.82
CA PRO A 62 10.86 19.41 -1.00
C PRO A 62 11.43 18.25 -0.16
N GLU A 63 12.72 18.35 0.21
CA GLU A 63 13.46 17.28 0.90
C GLU A 63 12.78 16.82 2.20
N TRP A 64 12.34 17.75 3.04
CA TRP A 64 11.64 17.40 4.29
C TRP A 64 10.38 16.57 4.04
N PHE A 65 9.68 16.83 2.92
CA PHE A 65 8.50 16.07 2.54
C PHE A 65 8.90 14.68 2.06
N ALA A 66 10.01 14.54 1.32
CA ALA A 66 10.53 13.21 0.95
C ALA A 66 10.89 12.38 2.19
N ILE A 67 11.59 12.96 3.17
CA ILE A 67 12.03 12.26 4.38
C ILE A 67 10.84 11.67 5.16
N ILE A 68 9.72 12.39 5.28
CA ILE A 68 8.52 11.87 5.99
C ILE A 68 7.80 10.74 5.23
N HIS A 69 8.11 10.50 3.96
CA HIS A 69 7.59 9.34 3.20
C HIS A 69 8.43 8.07 3.43
N TYR A 70 9.65 8.20 3.94
CA TYR A 70 10.53 7.06 4.20
C TYR A 70 10.20 6.40 5.54
N TRP A 71 9.12 5.63 5.53
CA TRP A 71 8.65 4.92 6.73
C TRP A 71 9.55 3.75 7.13
N PHE A 72 10.30 3.21 6.17
CA PHE A 72 11.27 2.15 6.39
C PHE A 72 12.68 2.65 6.10
N PRO A 73 13.69 2.24 6.89
CA PRO A 73 15.07 2.67 6.68
C PRO A 73 15.64 2.31 5.30
N SER A 74 15.10 1.27 4.65
CA SER A 74 15.54 0.80 3.33
C SER A 74 14.97 1.59 2.15
N TRP A 75 14.14 2.61 2.40
CA TRP A 75 13.50 3.42 1.34
C TRP A 75 14.33 4.64 0.92
N ILE A 76 15.52 4.83 1.50
CA ILE A 76 16.45 5.92 1.19
C ILE A 76 17.34 5.61 -0.01
#